data_AF-A0A6A7KE12-F1
#
_entry.id   AF-A0A6A7KE12-F1
#
_cell.length_a   1.000
_cell.length_b   1.000
_cell.length_c   1.000
_cell.angle_alpha   90.00
_cell.angle_beta   90.00
_cell.angle_gamma   90.00
#
_symmetry.space_group_name_H-M   'P 1'
#
loop_
_entity.id
_entity.type
_entity.pdbx_description
1 polymer ?
#
loop_
_entity_poly.entity_id
_entity_poly.type
_entity_poly.pdbx_seq_one_letter_code
_entity_poly.pdbx_strand_id
1 'polypeptide(L)'
;MYVSKKGMLEDLPELELMEFGDFVVKRDYIKNYEIIDFHCHLFQGLKDVFPRVLQKEDIDLDSSLFDKSCFPFSLKQFDINAVYFTRFPEKVRSIDGLRAKIKLITGGFVLKKASPERLMRDMKLNNICKSLVLQISDPYKNSAGCMEEIVKANEQLITFGSIHPKDRNIQSEIHKYLSFDIKGWKVNPHVMGVNVESKEFIELIKQLAITGLPILSCSGLGAPKSMIGTLLFSKKQRAELNTQRIESFYSVLREIPNTTFILAHAGLYEVDELIKLLQSFPNTYADISCQPPKSIRRLIDELGSQRLLFGTDYPFFNQSFSIVSVLRATSNEADRRNIFSKNARHILNMKN
;
A
#
# COMPACT_ATOMS: atom_id res chain seq x y z
N MET A 1 13.64 17.58 -14.95
CA MET A 1 13.33 17.65 -13.50
C MET A 1 12.35 18.78 -13.31
N TYR A 2 11.24 18.54 -12.62
CA TYR A 2 10.15 19.52 -12.54
C TYR A 2 10.45 20.63 -11.52
N VAL A 3 10.09 21.86 -11.88
CA VAL A 3 10.19 23.05 -11.01
C VAL A 3 8.81 23.56 -10.57
N SER A 4 7.73 23.06 -11.18
CA SER A 4 6.35 23.37 -10.83
C SER A 4 5.44 22.17 -11.11
N LYS A 5 4.30 22.08 -10.43
CA LYS A 5 3.28 21.05 -10.70
C LYS A 5 2.66 21.17 -12.08
N LYS A 6 2.48 22.40 -12.59
CA LYS A 6 1.97 22.64 -13.94
C LYS A 6 2.88 22.03 -15.01
N GLY A 7 4.19 22.15 -14.85
CA GLY A 7 5.15 21.51 -15.74
C GLY A 7 5.11 19.98 -15.72
N MET A 8 4.59 19.35 -14.65
CA MET A 8 4.39 17.90 -14.63
C MET A 8 3.30 17.44 -15.59
N LEU A 9 2.30 18.29 -15.88
CA LEU A 9 1.17 17.94 -16.74
C LEU A 9 1.57 17.80 -18.21
N GLU A 10 2.69 18.39 -18.63
CA GLU A 10 3.26 18.21 -19.97
C GLU A 10 3.69 16.75 -20.19
N ASP A 11 4.34 16.16 -19.19
CA ASP A 11 4.82 14.77 -19.21
C ASP A 11 3.76 13.76 -18.70
N LEU A 12 2.70 14.25 -18.06
CA LEU A 12 1.59 13.49 -17.49
C LEU A 12 0.23 14.01 -17.99
N PRO A 13 -0.07 13.90 -19.30
CA PRO A 13 -1.30 14.42 -19.89
C PRO A 13 -2.57 13.77 -19.36
N GLU A 14 -2.47 12.59 -18.74
CA GLU A 14 -3.58 11.90 -18.08
C GLU A 14 -4.07 12.61 -16.82
N LEU A 15 -3.24 13.50 -16.25
CA LEU A 15 -3.54 14.20 -15.01
C LEU A 15 -4.07 15.60 -15.26
N GLU A 16 -4.79 16.10 -14.26
CA GLU A 16 -5.12 17.51 -14.08
C GLU A 16 -4.84 17.93 -12.64
N LEU A 17 -4.70 19.25 -12.43
CA LEU A 17 -4.36 19.83 -11.13
C LEU A 17 -5.60 20.52 -10.54
N MET A 18 -6.00 20.10 -9.35
CA MET A 18 -7.11 20.69 -8.62
C MET A 18 -6.74 22.05 -8.01
N GLU A 19 -7.74 22.86 -7.65
CA GLU A 19 -7.53 24.18 -7.03
C GLU A 19 -6.74 24.09 -5.72
N PHE A 20 -7.00 23.06 -4.91
CA PHE A 20 -6.25 22.77 -3.68
C PHE A 20 -4.85 22.18 -3.92
N GLY A 21 -4.43 22.11 -5.19
CA GLY A 21 -3.08 21.79 -5.60
C GLY A 21 -2.74 20.30 -5.68
N ASP A 22 -3.72 19.39 -5.65
CA ASP A 22 -3.47 17.95 -5.78
C ASP A 22 -3.76 17.45 -7.20
N PHE A 23 -3.20 16.28 -7.54
CA PHE A 23 -3.39 15.66 -8.84
C PHE A 23 -4.58 14.70 -8.84
N VAL A 24 -5.34 14.71 -9.93
CA VAL A 24 -6.39 13.73 -10.21
C VAL A 24 -6.25 13.24 -11.65
N VAL A 25 -6.74 12.04 -11.94
CA VAL A 25 -6.78 11.53 -13.32
C VAL A 25 -8.00 12.08 -14.05
N LYS A 26 -7.78 12.65 -15.24
CA LYS A 26 -8.85 13.15 -16.12
C LYS A 26 -9.87 12.06 -16.39
N ARG A 27 -11.15 12.42 -16.28
CA ARG A 27 -12.28 11.48 -16.32
C ARG A 27 -12.28 10.56 -17.56
N ASP A 28 -11.88 11.07 -18.73
CA ASP A 28 -11.89 10.29 -19.98
C ASP A 28 -10.98 9.06 -19.97
N TYR A 29 -9.91 9.08 -19.17
CA TYR A 29 -9.00 7.94 -19.06
C TYR A 29 -9.55 6.82 -18.17
N ILE A 30 -10.52 7.11 -17.31
CA ILE A 30 -10.92 6.21 -16.22
C ILE A 30 -12.42 5.92 -16.15
N LYS A 31 -13.26 6.66 -16.88
CA LYS A 31 -14.74 6.56 -16.79
C LYS A 31 -15.32 5.18 -17.08
N ASN A 32 -14.57 4.33 -17.78
CA ASN A 32 -15.01 2.99 -18.17
C ASN A 32 -14.54 1.86 -17.21
N TYR A 33 -13.85 2.21 -16.12
CA TYR A 33 -13.37 1.26 -15.12
C TYR A 33 -14.07 1.46 -13.78
N GLU A 34 -14.31 0.34 -13.10
CA GLU A 34 -14.79 0.31 -11.72
C GLU A 34 -13.62 0.00 -10.80
N ILE A 35 -12.80 1.02 -10.49
CA ILE A 35 -11.52 0.79 -9.81
C ILE A 35 -11.75 0.38 -8.35
N ILE A 36 -11.09 -0.70 -7.91
CA ILE A 36 -11.03 -1.16 -6.52
C ILE A 36 -9.60 -0.98 -6.02
N ASP A 37 -9.41 -0.08 -5.07
CA ASP A 37 -8.11 0.15 -4.44
C ASP A 37 -7.89 -0.86 -3.31
N PHE A 38 -7.00 -1.82 -3.52
CA PHE A 38 -6.74 -2.91 -2.58
C PHE A 38 -5.80 -2.53 -1.44
N HIS A 39 -5.30 -1.29 -1.40
CA HIS A 39 -4.38 -0.86 -0.36
C HIS A 39 -4.58 0.61 0.00
N CYS A 40 -5.40 0.85 1.02
CA CYS A 40 -5.57 2.15 1.64
C CYS A 40 -5.35 2.06 3.16
N HIS A 41 -5.12 3.20 3.79
CA HIS A 41 -5.06 3.36 5.22
C HIS A 41 -5.88 4.57 5.65
N LEU A 42 -6.52 4.44 6.81
CA LEU A 42 -7.19 5.55 7.51
C LEU A 42 -6.45 5.85 8.81
N PHE A 43 -6.53 7.10 9.25
CA PHE A 43 -5.95 7.53 10.51
C PHE A 43 -6.41 6.63 11.67
N GLN A 44 -7.70 6.29 11.73
CA GLN A 44 -8.26 5.49 12.81
C GLN A 44 -7.75 4.05 12.85
N GLY A 45 -7.36 3.50 11.70
CA GLY A 45 -6.74 2.18 11.59
C GLY A 45 -5.27 2.15 12.04
N LEU A 46 -4.65 3.31 12.23
CA LEU A 46 -3.21 3.47 12.46
C LEU A 46 -2.85 4.32 13.70
N LYS A 47 -3.80 5.06 14.27
CA LYS A 47 -3.52 6.02 15.35
C LYS A 47 -2.73 5.41 16.51
N ASP A 48 -2.93 4.12 16.76
CA ASP A 48 -2.29 3.41 17.86
C ASP A 48 -0.79 3.19 17.71
N VAL A 49 -0.26 3.28 16.49
CA VAL A 49 1.20 3.30 16.25
C VAL A 49 1.84 4.65 16.60
N PHE A 50 1.04 5.72 16.74
CA PHE A 50 1.54 7.04 17.11
C PHE A 50 1.57 7.24 18.63
N PRO A 51 2.52 8.04 19.15
CA PRO A 51 2.48 8.53 20.52
C PRO A 51 1.15 9.23 20.81
N ARG A 52 0.60 9.06 22.03
CA ARG A 52 -0.72 9.61 22.43
C ARG A 52 -0.93 11.09 22.07
N VAL A 53 0.11 11.91 22.21
CA VAL A 53 0.07 13.36 21.90
C VAL A 53 -0.16 13.67 20.40
N LEU A 54 0.07 12.70 19.52
CA LEU A 54 -0.12 12.80 18.08
C LEU A 54 -1.38 12.08 17.58
N GLN A 55 -2.12 11.41 18.47
CA GLN A 55 -3.35 10.66 18.16
C GLN A 55 -4.58 11.58 17.99
N LYS A 56 -4.44 12.65 17.21
CA LYS A 56 -5.55 13.55 16.85
C LYS A 56 -5.72 13.58 15.34
N GLU A 57 -6.89 13.18 14.88
CA GLU A 57 -7.28 13.30 13.48
C GLU A 57 -7.41 14.78 13.08
N ASP A 58 -7.07 15.07 11.83
CA ASP A 58 -7.11 16.39 11.25
C ASP A 58 -7.91 16.32 9.95
N ILE A 59 -9.20 16.66 10.04
CA ILE A 59 -10.10 16.66 8.89
C ILE A 59 -9.76 17.90 8.04
N ASP A 60 -9.08 17.67 6.93
CA ASP A 60 -8.63 18.70 6.02
C ASP A 60 -8.85 18.23 4.59
N LEU A 61 -9.84 18.83 3.95
CA LEU A 61 -10.25 18.51 2.59
C LEU A 61 -9.60 19.43 1.55
N ASP A 62 -8.80 20.41 1.96
CA ASP A 62 -8.37 21.51 1.08
C ASP A 62 -6.84 21.62 0.96
N SER A 63 -6.09 20.68 1.56
CA SER A 63 -4.65 20.55 1.32
C SER A 63 -4.33 19.41 0.35
N SER A 64 -3.23 19.57 -0.41
CA SER A 64 -2.75 18.54 -1.33
C SER A 64 -1.99 17.43 -0.60
N LEU A 65 -2.38 16.16 -0.81
CA LEU A 65 -1.63 15.02 -0.29
C LEU A 65 -0.25 14.96 -0.89
N PHE A 66 -0.14 15.28 -2.17
CA PHE A 66 1.13 15.32 -2.86
C PHE A 66 2.18 16.14 -2.10
N ASP A 67 1.80 17.31 -1.55
CA ASP A 67 2.72 18.17 -0.81
C ASP A 67 2.97 17.68 0.61
N LYS A 68 1.97 17.06 1.24
CA LYS A 68 2.03 16.60 2.63
C LYS A 68 2.71 15.25 2.79
N SER A 69 2.68 14.42 1.76
CA SER A 69 3.28 13.09 1.76
C SER A 69 4.80 13.10 1.95
N CYS A 70 5.35 11.97 2.38
CA CYS A 70 6.77 11.63 2.32
C CYS A 70 7.31 11.58 0.89
N PHE A 71 6.45 11.28 -0.10
CA PHE A 71 6.84 11.10 -1.49
C PHE A 71 5.97 11.93 -2.45
N PRO A 72 6.59 12.54 -3.47
CA PRO A 72 8.04 12.60 -3.71
C PRO A 72 8.75 13.50 -2.67
N PHE A 73 10.05 13.31 -2.49
CA PHE A 73 10.85 14.14 -1.56
C PHE A 73 10.86 15.62 -1.96
N SER A 74 10.77 15.88 -3.27
CA SER A 74 10.61 17.21 -3.87
C SER A 74 10.12 17.05 -5.30
N LEU A 75 9.61 18.14 -5.91
CA LEU A 75 9.26 18.16 -7.34
C LEU A 75 10.45 17.78 -8.24
N LYS A 76 11.66 18.19 -7.85
CA LYS A 76 12.90 17.86 -8.58
C LYS A 76 13.16 16.35 -8.60
N GLN A 77 12.79 15.65 -7.53
CA GLN A 77 13.00 14.22 -7.36
C GLN A 77 11.81 13.38 -7.81
N PHE A 78 10.68 13.98 -8.17
CA PHE A 78 9.55 13.24 -8.71
C PHE A 78 9.94 12.54 -10.02
N ASP A 79 9.57 11.27 -10.14
CA ASP A 79 9.72 10.47 -11.36
C ASP A 79 8.69 9.35 -11.36
N ILE A 80 7.70 9.42 -12.27
CA ILE A 80 6.66 8.39 -12.43
C ILE A 80 7.26 7.00 -12.76
N ASN A 81 8.49 6.95 -13.28
CA ASN A 81 9.17 5.70 -13.63
C ASN A 81 10.05 5.14 -12.50
N ALA A 82 10.03 5.75 -11.31
CA ALA A 82 10.70 5.25 -10.12
C ALA A 82 9.69 4.66 -9.11
N VAL A 83 10.14 3.67 -8.33
CA VAL A 83 9.40 3.20 -7.15
C VAL A 83 9.14 4.39 -6.21
N TYR A 84 7.94 4.45 -5.62
CA TYR A 84 7.45 5.58 -4.82
C TYR A 84 7.30 6.89 -5.59
N PHE A 85 7.36 6.85 -6.91
CA PHE A 85 7.33 8.00 -7.80
C PHE A 85 8.43 9.04 -7.49
N THR A 86 9.55 8.57 -6.92
CA THR A 86 10.65 9.45 -6.48
C THR A 86 12.02 8.85 -6.74
N ARG A 87 12.98 9.72 -7.09
CA ARG A 87 14.40 9.39 -7.14
C ARG A 87 15.03 9.66 -5.78
N PHE A 88 15.65 8.63 -5.23
CA PHE A 88 16.49 8.78 -4.05
C PHE A 88 17.70 9.67 -4.36
N PRO A 89 18.14 10.50 -3.40
CA PRO A 89 19.26 11.42 -3.62
C PRO A 89 20.59 10.64 -3.72
N GLU A 90 21.43 10.96 -4.71
CA GLU A 90 22.73 10.29 -4.89
C GLU A 90 23.67 10.45 -3.68
N LYS A 91 23.59 11.61 -2.99
CA LYS A 91 24.43 11.93 -1.83
C LYS A 91 23.57 12.36 -0.65
N VAL A 92 23.69 11.66 0.48
CA VAL A 92 22.92 11.94 1.71
C VAL A 92 23.24 13.31 2.33
N ARG A 93 24.48 13.80 2.18
CA ARG A 93 24.91 15.12 2.70
C ARG A 93 24.58 16.30 1.77
N SER A 94 23.88 16.07 0.67
CA SER A 94 23.41 17.15 -0.22
C SER A 94 22.13 17.80 0.31
N ILE A 95 21.72 18.92 -0.29
CA ILE A 95 20.43 19.56 0.01
C ILE A 95 19.27 18.58 -0.22
N ASP A 96 19.31 17.83 -1.32
CA ASP A 96 18.28 16.84 -1.65
C ASP A 96 18.31 15.65 -0.67
N GLY A 97 19.50 15.27 -0.18
CA GLY A 97 19.69 14.29 0.89
C GLY A 97 19.08 14.71 2.24
N LEU A 98 19.33 15.95 2.64
CA LEU A 98 18.75 16.51 3.88
C LEU A 98 17.22 16.62 3.77
N ARG A 99 16.70 17.09 2.62
CA ARG A 99 15.26 17.15 2.35
C ARG A 99 14.61 15.77 2.40
N ALA A 100 15.21 14.76 1.75
CA ALA A 100 14.70 13.40 1.80
C ALA A 100 14.60 12.87 3.24
N LYS A 101 15.64 13.11 4.05
CA LYS A 101 15.61 12.73 5.48
C LYS A 101 14.49 13.42 6.25
N ILE A 102 14.29 14.72 6.04
CA ILE A 102 13.20 15.47 6.68
C ILE A 102 11.85 14.90 6.24
N LYS A 103 11.64 14.71 4.93
CA LYS A 103 10.40 14.19 4.36
C LYS A 103 10.06 12.76 4.79
N LEU A 104 11.05 11.88 4.95
CA LEU A 104 10.83 10.54 5.50
C LEU A 104 10.32 10.57 6.94
N ILE A 105 10.72 11.58 7.73
CA ILE A 105 10.26 11.76 9.11
C ILE A 105 8.89 12.45 9.12
N THR A 106 8.75 13.58 8.43
CA THR A 106 7.56 14.43 8.51
C THR A 106 6.41 13.92 7.64
N GLY A 107 6.70 13.20 6.57
CA GLY A 107 5.68 12.68 5.66
C GLY A 107 4.76 11.66 6.32
N GLY A 108 5.19 10.99 7.39
CA GLY A 108 4.31 10.13 8.19
C GLY A 108 3.13 10.88 8.82
N PHE A 109 3.21 12.20 9.02
CA PHE A 109 2.11 13.01 9.52
C PHE A 109 0.94 13.15 8.53
N VAL A 110 1.15 12.81 7.26
CA VAL A 110 0.07 12.77 6.25
C VAL A 110 -1.05 11.81 6.69
N LEU A 111 -0.73 10.79 7.48
CA LEU A 111 -1.70 9.86 8.05
C LEU A 111 -2.78 10.55 8.88
N LYS A 112 -2.49 11.67 9.55
CA LYS A 112 -3.48 12.42 10.34
C LYS A 112 -4.61 13.00 9.48
N LYS A 113 -4.36 13.14 8.18
CA LYS A 113 -5.29 13.70 7.18
C LYS A 113 -6.18 12.64 6.55
N ALA A 114 -5.89 11.35 6.74
CA ALA A 114 -6.66 10.26 6.15
C ALA A 114 -7.93 9.94 6.95
N SER A 115 -8.87 10.88 6.95
CA SER A 115 -10.22 10.64 7.43
C SER A 115 -11.05 9.90 6.37
N PRO A 116 -12.13 9.20 6.77
CA PRO A 116 -13.07 8.58 5.82
C PRO A 116 -13.61 9.58 4.80
N GLU A 117 -13.99 10.78 5.22
CA GLU A 117 -14.55 11.83 4.36
C GLU A 117 -13.56 12.24 3.26
N ARG A 118 -12.29 12.37 3.64
CA ARG A 118 -11.23 12.74 2.70
C ARG A 118 -10.95 11.63 1.70
N LEU A 119 -10.84 10.38 2.18
CA LEU A 119 -10.69 9.22 1.31
C LEU A 119 -11.85 9.13 0.31
N MET A 120 -13.10 9.28 0.78
CA MET A 120 -14.29 9.26 -0.08
C MET A 120 -14.27 10.38 -1.14
N ARG A 121 -13.83 11.58 -0.78
CA ARG A 121 -13.63 12.70 -1.71
C ARG A 121 -12.57 12.37 -2.77
N ASP A 122 -11.41 11.86 -2.36
CA ASP A 122 -10.30 11.50 -3.26
C ASP A 122 -10.66 10.34 -4.19
N MET A 123 -11.38 9.33 -3.67
CA MET A 123 -11.93 8.22 -4.44
C MET A 123 -12.86 8.73 -5.55
N LYS A 124 -13.80 9.62 -5.21
CA LYS A 124 -14.74 10.20 -6.20
C LYS A 124 -14.01 10.94 -7.30
N LEU A 125 -13.00 11.74 -6.95
CA LEU A 125 -12.19 12.50 -7.92
C LEU A 125 -11.42 11.58 -8.87
N ASN A 126 -11.00 10.39 -8.41
CA ASN A 126 -10.22 9.43 -9.20
C ASN A 126 -11.01 8.21 -9.70
N ASN A 127 -12.35 8.26 -9.70
CA ASN A 127 -13.24 7.16 -10.10
C ASN A 127 -12.95 5.81 -9.40
N ILE A 128 -12.52 5.84 -8.14
CA ILE A 128 -12.35 4.65 -7.32
C ILE A 128 -13.70 4.33 -6.67
N CYS A 129 -14.24 3.16 -7.00
CA CYS A 129 -15.56 2.72 -6.57
C CYS A 129 -15.53 2.09 -5.18
N LYS A 130 -14.44 1.37 -4.85
CA LYS A 130 -14.23 0.78 -3.53
C LYS A 130 -12.78 0.85 -3.09
N SER A 131 -12.57 0.91 -1.78
CA SER A 131 -11.24 0.91 -1.18
C SER A 131 -11.16 -0.06 0.00
N LEU A 132 -10.10 -0.86 0.02
CA LEU A 132 -9.76 -1.71 1.14
C LEU A 132 -8.94 -0.91 2.16
N VAL A 133 -9.57 -0.53 3.26
CA VAL A 133 -8.93 0.23 4.35
C VAL A 133 -8.27 -0.74 5.34
N LEU A 134 -6.94 -0.77 5.28
CA LEU A 134 -6.10 -1.71 6.02
C LEU A 134 -5.68 -1.10 7.36
N GLN A 135 -5.80 -1.91 8.41
CA GLN A 135 -5.40 -1.57 9.77
C GLN A 135 -3.95 -1.99 10.03
N ILE A 136 -3.31 -1.36 11.03
CA ILE A 136 -2.07 -1.88 11.61
C ILE A 136 -2.29 -2.02 13.12
N SER A 137 -2.13 -3.24 13.60
CA SER A 137 -2.33 -3.58 15.01
C SER A 137 -1.07 -3.31 15.84
N ASP A 138 -1.28 -2.71 17.02
CA ASP A 138 -0.31 -2.65 18.11
C ASP A 138 -0.58 -3.83 19.07
N PRO A 139 0.43 -4.47 19.68
CA PRO A 139 0.22 -5.64 20.54
C PRO A 139 -0.64 -5.40 21.78
N TYR A 140 -0.95 -4.14 22.10
CA TYR A 140 -1.76 -3.76 23.25
C TYR A 140 -3.02 -2.97 22.88
N LYS A 141 -3.22 -2.67 21.59
CA LYS A 141 -4.35 -1.88 21.10
C LYS A 141 -4.76 -2.33 19.71
N ASN A 142 -6.07 -2.37 19.46
CA ASN A 142 -6.60 -2.61 18.13
C ASN A 142 -7.68 -1.61 17.76
N SER A 143 -7.80 -1.39 16.46
CA SER A 143 -8.76 -0.49 15.83
C SER A 143 -10.02 -1.20 15.33
N ALA A 144 -10.21 -2.49 15.68
CA ALA A 144 -11.22 -3.38 15.12
C ALA A 144 -12.64 -2.81 15.18
N GLY A 145 -13.10 -2.38 16.37
CA GLY A 145 -14.46 -1.85 16.56
C GLY A 145 -14.68 -0.52 15.84
N CYS A 146 -13.70 0.39 15.89
CA CYS A 146 -13.78 1.67 15.19
C CYS A 146 -13.79 1.49 13.67
N MET A 147 -12.99 0.55 13.15
CA MET A 147 -12.98 0.26 11.72
C MET A 147 -14.30 -0.38 11.26
N GLU A 148 -14.87 -1.27 12.07
CA GLU A 148 -16.18 -1.87 11.81
C GLU A 148 -17.29 -0.81 11.69
N GLU A 149 -17.30 0.18 12.60
CA GLU A 149 -18.25 1.30 12.53
C GLU A 149 -18.05 2.13 11.24
N ILE A 150 -16.80 2.42 10.87
CA ILE A 150 -16.48 3.18 9.66
C ILE A 150 -16.94 2.44 8.40
N VAL A 151 -16.63 1.15 8.25
CA VAL A 151 -17.01 0.41 7.03
C VAL A 151 -18.52 0.17 6.96
N LYS A 152 -19.21 -0.03 8.09
CA LYS A 152 -20.68 -0.10 8.13
C LYS A 152 -21.35 1.19 7.70
N ALA A 153 -20.74 2.34 8.02
CA ALA A 153 -21.24 3.65 7.63
C ALA A 153 -20.91 4.02 6.17
N ASN A 154 -20.01 3.29 5.50
CA ASN A 154 -19.51 3.63 4.16
C ASN A 154 -19.45 2.38 3.27
N GLU A 155 -20.47 2.17 2.44
CA GLU A 155 -20.59 0.99 1.55
C GLU A 155 -19.44 0.84 0.54
N GLN A 156 -18.70 1.90 0.26
CA GLN A 156 -17.54 1.91 -0.62
C GLN A 156 -16.27 1.40 0.07
N LEU A 157 -16.27 1.27 1.41
CA LEU A 157 -15.12 0.81 2.17
C LEU A 157 -15.27 -0.66 2.55
N ILE A 158 -14.15 -1.37 2.46
CA ILE A 158 -13.99 -2.76 2.91
C ILE A 158 -12.81 -2.78 3.87
N THR A 159 -12.77 -3.69 4.84
CA THR A 159 -11.60 -3.85 5.72
C THR A 159 -11.14 -5.30 5.80
N PHE A 160 -9.85 -5.45 6.08
CA PHE A 160 -9.27 -6.68 6.62
C PHE A 160 -9.06 -6.52 8.14
N GLY A 161 -9.06 -7.63 8.87
CA GLY A 161 -8.65 -7.66 10.27
C GLY A 161 -7.14 -7.55 10.40
N SER A 162 -6.63 -7.01 11.50
CA SER A 162 -5.19 -6.95 11.79
C SER A 162 -4.92 -7.46 13.19
N ILE A 163 -4.00 -8.41 13.30
CA ILE A 163 -3.59 -9.06 14.56
C ILE A 163 -2.06 -8.98 14.67
N HIS A 164 -1.57 -8.67 15.86
CA HIS A 164 -0.14 -8.65 16.12
C HIS A 164 0.32 -10.04 16.62
N PRO A 165 1.48 -10.57 16.18
CA PRO A 165 2.01 -11.85 16.68
C PRO A 165 2.30 -11.93 18.20
N LYS A 166 2.12 -10.82 18.92
CA LYS A 166 2.36 -10.69 20.37
C LYS A 166 1.08 -10.34 21.13
N ASP A 167 -0.07 -10.38 20.46
CA ASP A 167 -1.36 -10.22 21.14
C ASP A 167 -1.51 -11.32 22.20
N ARG A 168 -2.00 -10.94 23.38
CA ARG A 168 -2.09 -11.83 24.55
C ARG A 168 -2.89 -13.10 24.26
N ASN A 169 -3.90 -13.00 23.41
CA ASN A 169 -4.76 -14.12 23.02
C ASN A 169 -5.16 -13.98 21.55
N ILE A 170 -4.30 -14.49 20.66
CA ILE A 170 -4.51 -14.46 19.20
C ILE A 170 -5.86 -15.07 18.81
N GLN A 171 -6.23 -16.20 19.42
CA GLN A 171 -7.50 -16.87 19.12
C GLN A 171 -8.70 -15.99 19.45
N SER A 172 -8.71 -15.32 20.61
CA SER A 172 -9.79 -14.38 20.95
C SER A 172 -9.87 -13.22 19.96
N GLU A 173 -8.75 -12.67 19.51
CA GLU A 173 -8.76 -11.59 18.51
C GLU A 173 -9.27 -12.08 17.15
N ILE A 174 -8.90 -13.30 16.73
CA ILE A 174 -9.45 -13.92 15.52
C ILE A 174 -10.98 -14.01 15.64
N HIS A 175 -11.50 -14.59 16.72
CA HIS A 175 -12.96 -14.72 16.92
C HIS A 175 -13.67 -13.36 16.94
N LYS A 176 -13.05 -12.35 17.56
CA LYS A 176 -13.57 -10.99 17.57
C LYS A 176 -13.69 -10.43 16.15
N TYR A 177 -12.63 -10.49 15.35
CA TYR A 177 -12.68 -9.99 13.97
C TYR A 177 -13.64 -10.79 13.08
N LEU A 178 -13.76 -12.11 13.28
CA LEU A 178 -14.71 -12.94 12.53
C LEU A 178 -16.18 -12.65 12.89
N SER A 179 -16.45 -11.93 13.98
CA SER A 179 -17.79 -11.41 14.29
C SER A 179 -18.16 -10.14 13.49
N PHE A 180 -17.19 -9.57 12.76
CA PHE A 180 -17.34 -8.41 11.89
C PHE A 180 -17.32 -8.82 10.41
N ASP A 181 -17.69 -7.93 9.50
CA ASP A 181 -17.69 -8.22 8.05
C ASP A 181 -16.31 -8.01 7.40
N ILE A 182 -15.25 -8.54 8.03
CA ILE A 182 -13.91 -8.50 7.43
C ILE A 182 -13.82 -9.42 6.20
N LYS A 183 -13.01 -9.02 5.21
CA LYS A 183 -12.81 -9.82 3.98
C LYS A 183 -11.44 -10.49 3.87
N GLY A 184 -10.64 -10.44 4.94
CA GLY A 184 -9.25 -10.87 4.93
C GLY A 184 -8.48 -10.44 6.16
N TRP A 185 -7.18 -10.75 6.17
CA TRP A 185 -6.24 -10.40 7.23
C TRP A 185 -5.09 -9.55 6.71
N LYS A 186 -4.65 -8.59 7.51
CA LYS A 186 -3.50 -7.72 7.23
C LYS A 186 -2.41 -7.94 8.26
N VAL A 187 -1.17 -8.05 7.78
CA VAL A 187 0.04 -8.04 8.61
C VAL A 187 1.10 -7.09 8.04
N ASN A 188 1.92 -6.51 8.91
CA ASN A 188 2.92 -5.50 8.56
C ASN A 188 4.24 -5.77 9.29
N PRO A 189 5.05 -6.75 8.83
CA PRO A 189 6.21 -7.23 9.58
C PRO A 189 7.19 -6.11 9.97
N HIS A 190 7.47 -5.18 9.03
CA HIS A 190 8.37 -4.05 9.29
C HIS A 190 7.85 -3.06 10.33
N VAL A 191 6.53 -2.83 10.39
CA VAL A 191 5.93 -1.93 11.40
C VAL A 191 5.88 -2.59 12.76
N MET A 192 5.60 -3.90 12.79
CA MET A 192 5.59 -4.73 13.98
C MET A 192 7.00 -5.01 14.53
N GLY A 193 8.03 -4.82 13.71
CA GLY A 193 9.41 -5.20 14.04
C GLY A 193 9.58 -6.72 14.20
N VAL A 194 8.80 -7.51 13.46
CA VAL A 194 8.80 -8.98 13.51
C VAL A 194 9.28 -9.51 12.17
N ASN A 195 10.30 -10.37 12.18
CA ASN A 195 10.79 -11.02 10.96
C ASN A 195 9.77 -12.09 10.50
N VAL A 196 9.47 -12.14 9.20
CA VAL A 196 8.50 -13.11 8.64
C VAL A 196 8.91 -14.58 8.82
N GLU A 197 10.20 -14.86 9.02
CA GLU A 197 10.73 -16.20 9.26
C GLU A 197 10.70 -16.59 10.74
N SER A 198 10.25 -15.68 11.63
CA SER A 198 10.14 -16.00 13.05
C SER A 198 9.03 -17.01 13.29
N LYS A 199 9.22 -17.86 14.30
CA LYS A 199 8.23 -18.88 14.69
C LYS A 199 6.88 -18.24 15.02
N GLU A 200 6.89 -17.11 15.73
CA GLU A 200 5.68 -16.40 16.12
C GLU A 200 4.91 -15.85 14.92
N PHE A 201 5.62 -15.35 13.90
CA PHE A 201 4.98 -14.87 12.67
C PHE A 201 4.37 -16.02 11.88
N ILE A 202 5.14 -17.08 11.62
CA ILE A 202 4.65 -18.25 10.87
C ILE A 202 3.44 -18.87 11.57
N GLU A 203 3.49 -19.02 12.90
CA GLU A 203 2.39 -19.56 13.68
C GLU A 203 1.13 -18.68 13.59
N LEU A 204 1.27 -17.35 13.65
CA LEU A 204 0.15 -16.45 13.39
C LEU A 204 -0.42 -16.68 11.99
N ILE A 205 0.41 -16.70 10.95
CA ILE A 205 -0.05 -16.88 9.57
C ILE A 205 -0.80 -18.20 9.39
N LYS A 206 -0.33 -19.30 10.00
CA LYS A 206 -1.03 -20.59 9.98
C LYS A 206 -2.41 -20.51 10.64
N GLN A 207 -2.52 -19.81 11.77
CA GLN A 207 -3.82 -19.61 12.43
C GLN A 207 -4.78 -18.76 11.60
N LEU A 208 -4.27 -17.69 10.97
CA LEU A 208 -5.08 -16.86 10.06
C LEU A 208 -5.51 -17.64 8.82
N ALA A 209 -4.64 -18.50 8.28
CA ALA A 209 -4.94 -19.32 7.10
C ALA A 209 -6.09 -20.32 7.35
N ILE A 210 -6.24 -20.85 8.57
CA ILE A 210 -7.35 -21.76 8.94
C ILE A 210 -8.73 -21.11 8.74
N THR A 211 -8.81 -19.77 8.82
CA THR A 211 -10.07 -19.04 8.62
C THR A 211 -10.59 -19.08 7.18
N GLY A 212 -9.75 -19.47 6.22
CA GLY A 212 -10.07 -19.49 4.79
C GLY A 212 -10.12 -18.10 4.13
N LEU A 213 -9.89 -17.03 4.88
CA LEU A 213 -9.84 -15.66 4.35
C LEU A 213 -8.45 -15.34 3.77
N PRO A 214 -8.37 -14.47 2.74
CA PRO A 214 -7.09 -14.05 2.18
C PRO A 214 -6.22 -13.29 3.19
N ILE A 215 -4.90 -13.40 3.05
CA ILE A 215 -3.93 -12.71 3.91
C ILE A 215 -3.09 -11.76 3.07
N LEU A 216 -3.03 -10.49 3.44
CA LEU A 216 -2.18 -9.47 2.83
C LEU A 216 -1.04 -9.11 3.79
N SER A 217 0.20 -9.20 3.32
CA SER A 217 1.39 -8.81 4.07
C SER A 217 2.13 -7.67 3.37
N CYS A 218 2.55 -6.64 4.11
CA CYS A 218 3.62 -5.77 3.60
C CYS A 218 4.84 -6.62 3.23
N SER A 219 5.49 -6.27 2.11
CA SER A 219 6.58 -7.05 1.55
C SER A 219 7.57 -6.18 0.78
N GLY A 220 8.77 -6.71 0.57
CA GLY A 220 9.80 -6.10 -0.24
C GLY A 220 10.64 -5.07 0.49
N LEU A 221 11.72 -4.69 -0.20
CA LEU A 221 12.71 -3.77 0.32
C LEU A 221 12.29 -2.33 0.06
N GLY A 222 12.03 -1.56 1.12
CA GLY A 222 11.52 -0.17 1.04
C GLY A 222 12.51 0.91 0.63
N ALA A 223 13.72 0.56 0.21
CA ALA A 223 14.70 1.51 -0.31
C ALA A 223 15.70 0.78 -1.23
N PRO A 224 16.38 1.50 -2.15
CA PRO A 224 17.45 0.91 -2.94
C PRO A 224 18.55 0.34 -2.02
N LYS A 225 19.15 -0.80 -2.38
CA LYS A 225 20.24 -1.43 -1.61
C LYS A 225 21.38 -0.45 -1.31
N SER A 226 21.72 0.41 -2.28
CA SER A 226 22.73 1.46 -2.13
C SER A 226 22.41 2.50 -1.05
N MET A 227 21.13 2.68 -0.71
CA MET A 227 20.65 3.70 0.22
C MET A 227 20.43 3.19 1.64
N ILE A 228 20.14 1.89 1.81
CA ILE A 228 19.82 1.30 3.12
C ILE A 228 20.95 1.49 4.12
N GLY A 229 22.20 1.23 3.72
CA GLY A 229 23.37 1.35 4.60
C GLY A 229 23.76 2.79 4.97
N THR A 230 23.08 3.79 4.41
CA THR A 230 23.47 5.20 4.57
C THR A 230 22.86 5.83 5.84
N LEU A 231 23.23 7.09 6.09
CA LEU A 231 22.71 7.91 7.20
C LEU A 231 21.26 8.39 7.01
N LEU A 232 20.60 8.01 5.91
CA LEU A 232 19.16 8.26 5.72
C LEU A 232 18.30 7.45 6.68
N PHE A 233 18.73 6.23 7.00
CA PHE A 233 18.00 5.32 7.88
C PHE A 233 18.79 5.07 9.17
N SER A 234 18.09 5.07 10.29
CA SER A 234 18.66 4.66 11.58
C SER A 234 18.93 3.15 11.61
N LYS A 235 19.72 2.69 12.59
CA LYS A 235 19.99 1.25 12.78
C LYS A 235 18.69 0.45 12.96
N LYS A 236 17.72 1.00 13.71
CA LYS A 236 16.40 0.39 13.92
C LYS A 236 15.62 0.27 12.61
N GLN A 237 15.49 1.36 11.85
CA GLN A 237 14.80 1.35 10.56
C GLN A 237 15.44 0.37 9.57
N ARG A 238 16.77 0.27 9.54
CA ARG A 238 17.45 -0.75 8.71
C ARG A 238 17.07 -2.17 9.11
N ALA A 239 16.95 -2.47 10.40
CA ALA A 239 16.51 -3.78 10.86
C ALA A 239 15.06 -4.05 10.45
N GLU A 240 14.17 -3.07 10.66
CA GLU A 240 12.74 -3.15 10.29
C GLU A 240 12.55 -3.37 8.79
N LEU A 241 13.27 -2.65 7.93
CA LEU A 241 13.22 -2.84 6.46
C LEU A 241 13.64 -4.23 6.00
N ASN A 242 14.45 -4.96 6.79
CA ASN A 242 14.90 -6.31 6.46
C ASN A 242 13.97 -7.41 6.97
N THR A 243 12.92 -7.08 7.73
CA THR A 243 11.99 -8.09 8.28
C THR A 243 11.07 -8.74 7.24
N GLN A 244 10.94 -8.13 6.06
CA GLN A 244 9.93 -8.47 5.04
C GLN A 244 10.52 -8.60 3.64
N ARG A 245 11.78 -9.05 3.53
CA ARG A 245 12.44 -9.31 2.23
C ARG A 245 11.65 -10.37 1.46
N ILE A 246 11.59 -10.25 0.14
CA ILE A 246 10.82 -11.20 -0.67
C ILE A 246 11.32 -12.65 -0.51
N GLU A 247 12.63 -12.85 -0.45
CA GLU A 247 13.25 -14.17 -0.24
C GLU A 247 12.76 -14.87 1.05
N SER A 248 12.48 -14.10 2.10
CA SER A 248 12.03 -14.65 3.38
C SER A 248 10.60 -15.21 3.33
N PHE A 249 9.76 -14.78 2.37
CA PHE A 249 8.38 -15.27 2.24
C PHE A 249 8.27 -16.70 1.72
N TYR A 250 9.33 -17.27 1.13
CA TYR A 250 9.32 -18.70 0.76
C TYR A 250 9.06 -19.62 1.97
N SER A 251 9.58 -19.26 3.15
CA SER A 251 9.37 -20.03 4.38
C SER A 251 7.89 -20.02 4.80
N VAL A 252 7.25 -18.85 4.72
CA VAL A 252 5.84 -18.66 5.08
C VAL A 252 4.93 -19.39 4.11
N LEU A 253 5.11 -19.21 2.80
CA LEU A 253 4.18 -19.73 1.79
C LEU A 253 4.20 -21.26 1.68
N ARG A 254 5.31 -21.91 2.03
CA ARG A 254 5.39 -23.39 2.13
C ARG A 254 4.49 -23.97 3.22
N GLU A 255 4.26 -23.21 4.29
CA GLU A 255 3.42 -23.65 5.41
C GLU A 255 1.92 -23.49 5.13
N ILE A 256 1.56 -22.65 4.15
CA ILE A 256 0.17 -22.29 3.81
C ILE A 256 -0.08 -22.34 2.28
N PRO A 257 0.23 -23.45 1.58
CA PRO A 257 0.25 -23.49 0.11
C PRO A 257 -1.12 -23.25 -0.55
N ASN A 258 -2.22 -23.47 0.18
CA ASN A 258 -3.59 -23.33 -0.31
C ASN A 258 -4.23 -21.98 0.03
N THR A 259 -3.53 -21.11 0.76
CA THR A 259 -4.07 -19.82 1.19
C THR A 259 -3.87 -18.78 0.10
N THR A 260 -4.90 -17.98 -0.17
CA THR A 260 -4.74 -16.78 -1.01
C THR A 260 -3.90 -15.77 -0.24
N PHE A 261 -2.67 -15.55 -0.70
CA PHE A 261 -1.72 -14.65 -0.05
C PHE A 261 -1.38 -13.48 -0.96
N ILE A 262 -1.41 -12.25 -0.44
CA ILE A 262 -1.12 -11.03 -1.19
C ILE A 262 0.15 -10.38 -0.62
N LEU A 263 1.15 -10.23 -1.48
CA LEU A 263 2.39 -9.51 -1.16
C LEU A 263 2.27 -8.05 -1.58
N ALA A 264 2.24 -7.16 -0.60
CA ALA A 264 1.99 -5.75 -0.87
C ALA A 264 3.16 -5.08 -1.58
N HIS A 265 2.85 -4.03 -2.35
CA HIS A 265 3.83 -3.17 -3.03
C HIS A 265 4.64 -3.84 -4.15
N ALA A 266 4.23 -5.04 -4.56
CA ALA A 266 4.89 -5.87 -5.56
C ALA A 266 6.43 -5.87 -5.44
N GLY A 267 6.93 -6.11 -4.24
CA GLY A 267 8.35 -6.33 -3.97
C GLY A 267 9.23 -5.09 -4.01
N LEU A 268 8.68 -3.91 -4.32
CA LEU A 268 9.40 -2.63 -4.32
C LEU A 268 10.68 -2.70 -5.14
N TYR A 269 11.86 -2.69 -4.51
CA TYR A 269 13.16 -2.83 -5.18
C TYR A 269 13.60 -4.29 -5.42
N GLU A 270 12.70 -5.27 -5.22
CA GLU A 270 12.93 -6.72 -5.34
C GLU A 270 11.96 -7.40 -6.32
N VAL A 271 11.49 -6.68 -7.36
CA VAL A 271 10.54 -7.18 -8.37
C VAL A 271 10.98 -8.53 -8.97
N ASP A 272 12.27 -8.69 -9.28
CA ASP A 272 12.83 -9.91 -9.86
C ASP A 272 12.66 -11.12 -8.95
N GLU A 273 12.84 -10.93 -7.64
CA GLU A 273 12.67 -12.01 -6.67
C GLU A 273 11.18 -12.30 -6.43
N LEU A 274 10.33 -11.27 -6.51
CA LEU A 274 8.88 -11.43 -6.43
C LEU A 274 8.36 -12.28 -7.59
N ILE A 275 8.83 -12.03 -8.81
CA ILE A 275 8.43 -12.80 -10.00
C ILE A 275 8.70 -14.30 -9.79
N LYS A 276 9.92 -14.66 -9.37
CA LYS A 276 10.28 -16.07 -9.10
C LYS A 276 9.41 -16.68 -8.00
N LEU A 277 9.14 -15.91 -6.94
CA LEU A 277 8.31 -16.37 -5.84
C LEU A 277 6.87 -16.62 -6.29
N LEU A 278 6.23 -15.67 -7.00
CA LEU A 278 4.87 -15.86 -7.52
C LEU A 278 4.79 -17.00 -8.55
N GLN A 279 5.83 -17.23 -9.35
CA GLN A 279 5.89 -18.41 -10.24
C GLN A 279 5.89 -19.73 -9.44
N SER A 280 6.49 -19.74 -8.25
CA SER A 280 6.56 -20.92 -7.37
C SER A 280 5.28 -21.16 -6.56
N PHE A 281 4.49 -20.12 -6.28
CA PHE A 281 3.29 -20.18 -5.45
C PHE A 281 2.06 -19.64 -6.19
N PRO A 282 1.23 -20.51 -6.79
CA PRO A 282 0.13 -20.09 -7.67
C PRO A 282 -1.00 -19.34 -6.95
N ASN A 283 -1.19 -19.56 -5.64
CA ASN A 283 -2.18 -18.86 -4.80
C ASN A 283 -1.67 -17.51 -4.26
N THR A 284 -0.53 -17.02 -4.77
CA THR A 284 0.06 -15.76 -4.33
C THR A 284 -0.14 -14.66 -5.38
N TYR A 285 -0.53 -13.49 -4.90
CA TYR A 285 -0.82 -12.28 -5.66
C TYR A 285 0.06 -11.13 -5.17
N ALA A 286 0.07 -10.03 -5.91
CA ALA A 286 0.69 -8.79 -5.46
C ALA A 286 -0.18 -7.58 -5.76
N ASP A 287 -0.28 -6.62 -4.85
CA ASP A 287 -0.78 -5.29 -5.21
C ASP A 287 0.37 -4.43 -5.75
N ILE A 288 0.05 -3.56 -6.72
CA ILE A 288 1.05 -2.77 -7.46
C ILE A 288 1.37 -1.42 -6.81
N SER A 289 0.92 -1.18 -5.57
CA SER A 289 1.14 0.12 -4.93
C SER A 289 2.60 0.54 -5.01
N CYS A 290 2.81 1.83 -5.27
CA CYS A 290 4.13 2.45 -5.40
C CYS A 290 4.97 2.02 -6.63
N GLN A 291 4.48 1.12 -7.49
CA GLN A 291 5.27 0.64 -8.63
C GLN A 291 5.18 1.57 -9.84
N PRO A 292 6.29 1.79 -10.55
CA PRO A 292 6.30 2.51 -11.81
C PRO A 292 5.74 1.67 -12.96
N PRO A 293 5.33 2.29 -14.08
CA PRO A 293 4.78 1.58 -15.24
C PRO A 293 5.67 0.44 -15.75
N LYS A 294 7.00 0.65 -15.74
CA LYS A 294 7.98 -0.34 -16.23
C LYS A 294 7.97 -1.63 -15.39
N SER A 295 7.89 -1.52 -14.06
CA SER A 295 7.83 -2.69 -13.18
C SER A 295 6.52 -3.44 -13.36
N ILE A 296 5.41 -2.72 -13.47
CA ILE A 296 4.08 -3.33 -13.69
C ILE A 296 4.04 -4.06 -15.03
N ARG A 297 4.57 -3.46 -16.11
CA ARG A 297 4.66 -4.14 -17.42
C ARG A 297 5.44 -5.43 -17.32
N ARG A 298 6.62 -5.41 -16.67
CA ARG A 298 7.41 -6.63 -16.48
C ARG A 298 6.66 -7.70 -15.67
N LEU A 299 5.91 -7.32 -14.64
CA LEU A 299 5.08 -8.26 -13.88
C LEU A 299 3.99 -8.88 -14.76
N ILE A 300 3.35 -8.08 -15.62
CA ILE A 300 2.35 -8.59 -16.59
C ILE A 300 3.00 -9.58 -17.56
N ASP A 301 4.15 -9.23 -18.12
CA ASP A 301 4.85 -10.05 -19.12
C ASP A 301 5.27 -11.42 -18.55
N GLU A 302 5.69 -11.46 -17.28
CA GLU A 302 6.24 -12.67 -16.63
C GLU A 302 5.22 -13.51 -15.85
N LEU A 303 4.10 -12.91 -15.41
CA LEU A 303 3.13 -13.54 -14.50
C LEU A 303 1.69 -13.51 -15.02
N GLY A 304 1.40 -12.66 -16.02
CA GLY A 304 0.04 -12.32 -16.42
C GLY A 304 -0.61 -11.28 -15.49
N SER A 305 -1.57 -10.52 -16.02
CA SER A 305 -2.29 -9.48 -15.27
C SER A 305 -3.25 -10.05 -14.21
N GLN A 306 -3.59 -11.34 -14.27
CA GLN A 306 -4.56 -12.00 -13.37
C GLN A 306 -4.07 -12.14 -11.93
N ARG A 307 -2.76 -11.94 -11.68
CA ARG A 307 -2.16 -12.04 -10.34
C ARG A 307 -1.79 -10.70 -9.70
N LEU A 308 -2.23 -9.60 -10.33
CA LEU A 308 -1.89 -8.25 -9.91
C LEU A 308 -3.14 -7.48 -9.47
N LEU A 309 -3.06 -6.81 -8.33
CA LEU A 309 -4.14 -6.01 -7.76
C LEU A 309 -3.79 -4.53 -7.84
N PHE A 310 -4.75 -3.68 -8.19
CA PHE A 310 -4.58 -2.25 -8.05
C PHE A 310 -4.51 -1.87 -6.57
N GLY A 311 -3.54 -1.03 -6.21
CA GLY A 311 -3.38 -0.50 -4.86
C GLY A 311 -2.65 0.85 -4.89
N THR A 312 -2.96 1.74 -3.96
CA THR A 312 -2.33 3.08 -3.91
C THR A 312 -1.40 3.28 -2.73
N ASP A 313 -1.61 2.54 -1.65
CA ASP A 313 -1.00 2.82 -0.35
C ASP A 313 -1.36 4.23 0.16
N TYR A 314 -2.60 4.66 -0.12
CA TYR A 314 -3.18 5.91 0.40
C TYR A 314 -3.10 5.93 1.93
N PRO A 315 -2.79 7.08 2.57
CA PRO A 315 -2.56 8.42 2.02
C PRO A 315 -1.09 8.72 1.73
N PHE A 316 -0.20 7.72 1.83
CA PHE A 316 1.23 7.94 1.59
C PHE A 316 1.49 8.31 0.14
N PHE A 317 0.62 7.94 -0.79
CA PHE A 317 0.73 8.35 -2.18
C PHE A 317 -0.59 8.90 -2.68
N ASN A 318 -0.49 9.87 -3.59
CA ASN A 318 -1.65 10.31 -4.35
C ASN A 318 -2.11 9.17 -5.26
N GLN A 319 -3.41 8.86 -5.20
CA GLN A 319 -4.03 7.73 -5.92
C GLN A 319 -3.82 7.80 -7.44
N SER A 320 -3.80 9.01 -8.00
CA SER A 320 -3.72 9.23 -9.44
C SER A 320 -2.45 8.65 -10.07
N PHE A 321 -1.32 8.63 -9.35
CA PHE A 321 -0.07 8.11 -9.89
C PHE A 321 -0.10 6.59 -10.08
N SER A 322 -0.67 5.83 -9.15
CA SER A 322 -0.86 4.39 -9.35
C SER A 322 -1.79 4.10 -10.53
N ILE A 323 -2.84 4.91 -10.73
CA ILE A 323 -3.74 4.77 -11.88
C ILE A 323 -2.97 5.00 -13.19
N VAL A 324 -2.20 6.10 -13.26
CA VAL A 324 -1.34 6.39 -14.42
C VAL A 324 -0.32 5.29 -14.66
N SER A 325 0.26 4.71 -13.60
CA SER A 325 1.17 3.57 -13.72
C SER A 325 0.51 2.39 -14.43
N VAL A 326 -0.72 2.03 -14.08
CA VAL A 326 -1.47 0.95 -14.77
C VAL A 326 -1.80 1.33 -16.20
N LEU A 327 -2.29 2.55 -16.45
CA LEU A 327 -2.65 3.03 -17.79
C LEU A 327 -1.45 2.97 -18.76
N ARG A 328 -0.26 3.35 -18.28
CA ARG A 328 0.99 3.35 -19.06
C ARG A 328 1.65 1.97 -19.14
N ALA A 329 1.47 1.11 -18.16
CA ALA A 329 2.02 -0.25 -18.15
C ALA A 329 1.28 -1.18 -19.12
N THR A 330 -0.01 -0.96 -19.32
CA THR A 330 -0.89 -1.85 -20.10
C THR A 330 -1.06 -1.39 -21.55
N SER A 331 -1.15 -2.35 -22.47
CA SER A 331 -1.41 -2.10 -23.90
C SER A 331 -2.82 -2.50 -24.33
N ASN A 332 -3.54 -3.27 -23.50
CA ASN A 332 -4.88 -3.76 -23.80
C ASN A 332 -5.85 -3.58 -22.62
N GLU A 333 -7.15 -3.63 -22.93
CA GLU A 333 -8.23 -3.42 -21.96
C GLU A 333 -8.42 -4.60 -20.99
N ALA A 334 -8.03 -5.82 -21.39
CA ALA A 334 -8.17 -6.99 -20.53
C ALA A 334 -7.26 -6.87 -19.29
N ASP A 335 -6.00 -6.49 -19.49
CA ASP A 335 -5.05 -6.29 -18.40
C ASP A 335 -5.49 -5.17 -17.45
N ARG A 336 -5.97 -4.06 -18.00
CA ARG A 336 -6.50 -2.95 -17.21
C ARG A 336 -7.67 -3.39 -16.34
N ARG A 337 -8.64 -4.11 -16.92
CA ARG A 337 -9.82 -4.61 -16.18
C ARG A 337 -9.44 -5.62 -15.11
N ASN A 338 -8.47 -6.50 -15.39
CA ASN A 338 -7.94 -7.45 -14.43
C ASN A 338 -7.38 -6.72 -13.20
N ILE A 339 -6.42 -5.82 -13.44
CA ILE A 339 -5.69 -5.10 -12.39
C ILE A 339 -6.61 -4.16 -11.62
N PHE A 340 -7.41 -3.34 -12.32
CA PHE A 340 -8.27 -2.36 -11.66
C PHE A 340 -9.40 -2.98 -10.83
N SER A 341 -9.89 -4.19 -11.16
CA SER A 341 -11.12 -4.67 -10.51
C SER A 341 -11.33 -6.17 -10.49
N LYS A 342 -11.16 -6.90 -11.61
CA LYS A 342 -11.61 -8.30 -11.67
C LYS A 342 -10.88 -9.19 -10.67
N ASN A 343 -9.58 -8.98 -10.51
CA ASN A 343 -8.79 -9.77 -9.56
C ASN A 343 -9.20 -9.47 -8.11
N ALA A 344 -9.44 -8.19 -7.79
CA ALA A 344 -9.92 -7.79 -6.47
C ALA A 344 -11.31 -8.38 -6.18
N ARG A 345 -12.24 -8.34 -7.14
CA ARG A 345 -13.58 -8.95 -7.02
C ARG A 345 -13.49 -10.45 -6.80
N HIS A 346 -12.61 -11.13 -7.53
CA HIS A 346 -12.39 -12.57 -7.36
C HIS A 346 -11.90 -12.91 -5.95
N ILE A 347 -10.85 -12.24 -5.45
CA ILE A 347 -10.28 -12.48 -4.12
C ILE A 347 -11.29 -12.15 -3.01
N LEU A 348 -12.06 -11.08 -3.17
CA LEU A 348 -13.07 -10.64 -2.19
C LEU A 348 -14.40 -11.38 -2.32
N ASN A 349 -14.52 -12.34 -3.25
CA ASN A 349 -15.75 -13.06 -3.58
C ASN A 349 -16.95 -12.11 -3.84
N MET A 350 -16.69 -11.01 -4.54
CA MET A 350 -17.72 -10.05 -4.94
C MET A 350 -18.40 -10.51 -6.23
N LYS A 351 -19.71 -10.32 -6.34
CA LYS A 351 -20.44 -10.56 -7.60
C LYS A 351 -19.87 -9.67 -8.72
N ASN A 352 -19.75 -10.24 -9.91
CA ASN A 352 -19.32 -9.53 -11.12
C ASN A 352 -20.37 -8.53 -11.59
#